data_AF-A0A4S4A4E3-F1
#
_entry.id   AF-A0A4S4A4E3-F1
#
_cell.length_a   1.000
_cell.length_b   1.000
_cell.length_c   1.000
_cell.angle_alpha   90.00
_cell.angle_beta   90.00
_cell.angle_gamma   90.00
#
_symmetry.space_group_name_H-M   'P 1'
#
loop_
_entity.id
_entity.type
_entity.pdbx_description
1 polymer ?
#
loop_
_entity_poly.entity_id
_entity_poly.type
_entity_poly.pdbx_seq_one_letter_code
_entity_poly.pdbx_strand_id
1 'polypeptide(L)'
;MLTGLPLTTTAQETSYTYQDSTAISKPGTGGIRYFGDLSIQYNIDSTGKIVVCTLTLNTVIVGIVSLTGTNPVYQFNVKAGLGSANGTLTLNLVYPPLIATLKGDFSYSVSANNTRYPFMGDLVGWYIPN
;
A
#
# COMPACT_ATOMS: atom_id res chain seq x y z
N MET A 1 17.70 -2.41 -53.89
CA MET A 1 17.38 -1.58 -52.71
C MET A 1 15.94 -1.86 -52.28
N LEU A 2 15.78 -2.41 -51.08
CA LEU A 2 14.75 -2.17 -50.05
C LEU A 2 14.58 -3.46 -49.23
N THR A 3 15.37 -3.57 -48.16
CA THR A 3 15.25 -4.57 -47.11
C THR A 3 14.22 -4.08 -46.08
N GLY A 4 13.06 -4.73 -45.99
CA GLY A 4 12.10 -4.49 -44.93
C GLY A 4 12.47 -5.29 -43.68
N LEU A 5 12.88 -4.60 -42.61
CA LEU A 5 13.12 -5.19 -41.29
C LEU A 5 11.78 -5.46 -40.56
N PRO A 6 11.67 -6.52 -39.75
CA PRO A 6 10.50 -6.73 -38.90
C PRO A 6 10.55 -5.79 -37.68
N LEU A 7 9.46 -5.05 -37.44
CA LEU A 7 9.22 -4.35 -36.18
C LEU A 7 8.69 -5.37 -35.15
N THR A 8 9.59 -5.97 -34.39
CA THR A 8 9.23 -6.68 -33.15
C THR A 8 9.10 -5.66 -32.03
N THR A 9 7.88 -5.19 -31.79
CA THR A 9 7.56 -4.45 -30.57
C THR A 9 7.52 -5.45 -29.41
N THR A 10 8.60 -5.53 -28.63
CA THR A 10 8.57 -6.19 -27.32
C THR A 10 7.74 -5.33 -26.38
N ALA A 11 6.49 -5.71 -26.14
CA ALA A 11 5.75 -5.22 -24.99
C ALA A 11 6.52 -5.70 -23.75
N GLN A 12 7.14 -4.76 -23.04
CA GLN A 12 7.75 -5.04 -21.74
C GLN A 12 6.60 -5.32 -20.77
N GLU A 13 6.39 -6.60 -20.48
CA GLU A 13 5.44 -7.04 -19.47
C GLU A 13 5.96 -6.55 -18.11
N THR A 14 5.37 -5.48 -17.59
CA THR A 14 5.63 -5.04 -16.23
C THR A 14 4.98 -6.07 -15.31
N SER A 15 5.73 -7.07 -14.90
CA SER A 15 5.27 -8.08 -13.95
C SER A 15 5.04 -7.42 -12.59
N TYR A 16 3.78 -7.11 -12.27
CA TYR A 16 3.41 -6.78 -10.90
C TYR A 16 3.43 -8.08 -10.09
N THR A 17 4.42 -8.26 -9.23
CA THR A 17 4.37 -9.32 -8.22
C THR A 17 3.20 -9.02 -7.28
N TYR A 18 2.10 -9.73 -7.47
CA TYR A 18 1.01 -9.81 -6.51
C TYR A 18 1.56 -10.50 -5.25
N GLN A 19 1.90 -9.71 -4.23
CA GLN A 19 2.22 -10.30 -2.93
C GLN A 19 0.93 -10.81 -2.31
N ASP A 20 0.80 -12.12 -2.36
CA ASP A 20 -0.17 -12.94 -1.63
C ASP A 20 -0.48 -12.33 -0.26
N SER A 21 -1.77 -12.13 0.00
CA SER A 21 -2.32 -11.40 1.13
C SER A 21 -2.29 -12.19 2.44
N THR A 22 -1.36 -13.13 2.62
CA THR A 22 -1.34 -14.04 3.77
C THR A 22 0.02 -14.24 4.44
N ALA A 23 1.10 -13.63 3.93
CA ALA A 23 2.41 -13.74 4.59
C ALA A 23 2.46 -12.88 5.87
N ILE A 24 2.58 -13.55 7.03
CA ILE A 24 2.94 -12.90 8.29
C ILE A 24 4.33 -12.29 8.11
N SER A 25 4.41 -10.98 8.20
CA SER A 25 5.64 -10.23 8.05
C SER A 25 6.48 -10.29 9.33
N LYS A 26 7.75 -9.88 9.20
CA LYS A 26 8.68 -9.74 10.33
C LYS A 26 8.86 -8.25 10.67
N PRO A 27 9.00 -7.89 11.95
CA PRO A 27 9.50 -6.56 12.32
C PRO A 27 10.79 -6.20 11.57
N GLY A 28 10.98 -4.91 11.27
CA GLY A 28 12.11 -4.42 10.48
C GLY A 28 11.99 -4.61 8.97
N THR A 29 10.83 -5.05 8.48
CA THR A 29 10.57 -5.22 7.05
C THR A 29 9.47 -4.28 6.56
N GLY A 30 9.33 -4.17 5.24
CA GLY A 30 8.30 -3.35 4.61
C GLY A 30 7.76 -3.99 3.34
N GLY A 31 6.75 -3.34 2.77
CA GLY A 31 6.09 -3.79 1.56
C GLY A 31 5.27 -2.67 0.93
N ILE A 32 4.71 -2.96 -0.25
CA ILE A 32 3.86 -2.03 -0.99
C ILE A 32 2.57 -2.76 -1.36
N ARG A 33 1.43 -2.10 -1.15
CA ARG A 33 0.12 -2.54 -1.66
C ARG A 33 -0.37 -1.54 -2.71
N TYR A 34 -0.89 -2.06 -3.82
CA TYR A 34 -1.39 -1.26 -4.94
C TYR A 34 -2.91 -1.37 -5.04
N PHE A 35 -3.56 -0.24 -5.24
CA PHE A 35 -5.00 -0.03 -5.28
C PHE A 35 -5.32 0.96 -6.40
N GLY A 36 -5.42 0.49 -7.63
CA GLY A 36 -5.55 1.38 -8.78
C GLY A 36 -4.37 2.36 -8.86
N ASP A 37 -4.66 3.66 -8.79
CA ASP A 37 -3.63 4.71 -8.78
C ASP A 37 -3.01 4.96 -7.39
N LEU A 38 -3.62 4.43 -6.33
CA LEU A 38 -3.11 4.56 -4.97
C LEU A 38 -2.14 3.41 -4.69
N SER A 39 -0.95 3.72 -4.19
CA SER A 39 -0.09 2.74 -3.54
C SER A 39 0.21 3.15 -2.11
N ILE A 40 0.16 2.18 -1.20
CA ILE A 40 0.52 2.35 0.21
C ILE A 40 1.77 1.52 0.45
N GLN A 41 2.90 2.19 0.61
CA GLN A 41 4.12 1.58 1.14
C GLN A 41 4.06 1.62 2.67
N TYR A 42 4.39 0.51 3.32
CA TYR A 42 4.50 0.42 4.77
C TYR A 42 5.89 -0.10 5.16
N ASN A 43 6.43 0.41 6.26
CA ASN A 43 7.65 -0.10 6.90
C ASN A 43 7.37 -0.31 8.37
N ILE A 44 7.50 -1.56 8.82
CA ILE A 44 7.39 -1.95 10.23
C ILE A 44 8.77 -1.76 10.85
N ASP A 45 8.85 -1.01 11.95
CA ASP A 45 10.11 -0.81 12.64
C ASP A 45 10.66 -2.11 13.25
N SER A 46 11.92 -2.10 13.68
CA SER A 46 12.57 -3.29 14.25
C SER A 46 11.90 -3.78 15.54
N THR A 47 11.17 -2.92 16.25
CA THR A 47 10.43 -3.31 17.46
C THR A 47 9.05 -3.88 17.15
N GLY A 48 8.53 -3.70 15.93
CA GLY A 48 7.18 -4.11 15.55
C GLY A 48 6.07 -3.25 16.16
N LYS A 49 6.39 -2.09 16.73
CA LYS A 49 5.44 -1.20 17.43
C LYS A 49 5.14 0.09 16.66
N ILE A 50 5.92 0.39 15.63
CA ILE A 50 5.79 1.58 14.81
C ILE A 50 5.67 1.16 13.36
N VAL A 51 4.73 1.77 12.63
CA VAL A 51 4.59 1.56 11.19
C VAL A 51 4.58 2.89 10.48
N VAL A 52 5.56 3.09 9.60
CA VAL A 52 5.61 4.27 8.72
C VAL A 52 4.91 3.93 7.42
N CYS A 53 3.89 4.70 7.07
CA CYS A 53 3.14 4.56 5.83
C CYS A 53 3.45 5.74 4.89
N THR A 54 3.70 5.45 3.61
CA THR A 54 3.80 6.44 2.54
C THR A 54 2.70 6.17 1.52
N LEU A 55 1.83 7.15 1.31
CA LEU A 55 0.75 7.12 0.33
C LEU A 55 1.24 7.82 -0.92
N THR A 56 1.18 7.12 -2.05
CA THR A 56 1.45 7.69 -3.38
C THR A 56 0.19 7.53 -4.21
N LEU A 57 -0.25 8.61 -4.86
CA LEU A 57 -1.42 8.64 -5.72
C LEU A 57 -1.00 9.13 -7.09
N ASN A 58 -1.19 8.32 -8.12
CA ASN A 58 -0.75 8.60 -9.49
C ASN A 58 0.73 9.06 -9.54
N THR A 59 1.62 8.28 -8.92
CA THR A 59 3.07 8.54 -8.79
C THR A 59 3.49 9.76 -7.93
N VAL A 60 2.54 10.50 -7.35
CA VAL A 60 2.82 11.64 -6.47
C VAL A 60 2.67 11.23 -5.00
N ILE A 61 3.66 11.51 -4.16
CA ILE A 61 3.54 11.33 -2.72
C ILE A 61 2.50 12.31 -2.17
N VAL A 62 1.45 11.79 -1.54
CA VAL A 62 0.32 12.57 -1.02
C VAL A 62 0.18 12.49 0.50
N GLY A 63 0.96 11.62 1.15
CA GLY A 63 0.98 11.53 2.61
C GLY A 63 2.12 10.65 3.12
N ILE A 64 2.72 11.05 4.23
CA ILE A 64 3.66 10.23 5.00
C ILE A 64 3.21 10.32 6.46
N VAL A 65 3.02 9.18 7.11
CA VAL A 65 2.58 9.11 8.50
C VAL A 65 3.32 8.02 9.25
N SER A 66 3.61 8.28 10.53
CA SER A 66 4.08 7.27 11.48
C SER A 66 2.95 6.91 12.43
N LEU A 67 2.48 5.66 12.35
CA LEU A 67 1.47 5.10 13.24
C LEU A 67 2.15 4.46 14.44
N THR A 68 1.65 4.75 15.63
CA THR A 68 2.16 4.22 16.90
C THR A 68 1.00 3.75 17.77
N GLY A 69 1.29 3.07 18.89
CA GLY A 69 0.24 2.71 19.86
C GLY A 69 -0.53 3.90 20.44
N THR A 70 0.06 5.10 20.47
CA THR A 70 -0.60 6.33 20.94
C THR A 70 -1.32 7.08 19.83
N ASN A 71 -0.89 6.92 18.58
CA ASN A 71 -1.52 7.49 17.39
C ASN A 71 -1.77 6.38 16.36
N PRO A 72 -2.73 5.48 16.62
CA PRO A 72 -2.90 4.28 15.79
C PRO A 72 -3.67 4.53 14.50
N VAL A 73 -4.34 5.67 14.36
CA VAL A 73 -5.22 5.95 13.22
C VAL A 73 -4.70 7.14 12.43
N TYR A 74 -4.61 6.98 11.11
CA TYR A 74 -4.38 8.06 10.17
C TYR A 74 -5.59 8.18 9.24
N GLN A 75 -6.24 9.34 9.27
CA GLN A 75 -7.31 9.69 8.34
C GLN A 75 -6.71 10.50 7.19
N PHE A 76 -7.13 10.21 5.96
CA PHE A 76 -6.67 10.93 4.78
C PHE A 76 -7.81 11.22 3.82
N ASN A 77 -7.67 12.35 3.12
CA ASN A 77 -8.51 12.73 2.01
C ASN A 77 -7.62 13.48 1.02
N VAL A 78 -7.18 12.78 -0.02
CA VAL A 78 -6.11 13.21 -0.93
C VAL A 78 -6.56 13.17 -2.37
N LYS A 79 -6.02 14.08 -3.18
CA LYS A 79 -6.27 14.18 -4.61
C LYS A 79 -4.97 14.55 -5.31
N ALA A 80 -4.66 13.86 -6.41
CA ALA A 80 -3.50 14.13 -7.25
C ALA A 80 -3.86 13.88 -8.72
N GLY A 81 -3.83 14.93 -9.54
CA GLY A 81 -4.34 14.88 -10.91
C GLY A 81 -5.81 14.47 -10.96
N LEU A 82 -6.11 13.40 -11.71
CA LEU A 82 -7.44 12.79 -11.80
C LEU A 82 -7.70 11.76 -10.69
N GLY A 83 -6.67 11.34 -9.96
CA GLY A 83 -6.78 10.39 -8.87
C GLY A 83 -7.30 11.04 -7.58
N SER A 84 -8.11 10.31 -6.81
CA SER A 84 -8.53 10.67 -5.46
C SER A 84 -8.60 9.44 -4.56
N ALA A 85 -8.28 9.61 -3.28
CA ALA A 85 -8.44 8.57 -2.28
C ALA A 85 -8.81 9.18 -0.93
N ASN A 86 -9.68 8.52 -0.19
CA ASN A 86 -10.07 8.96 1.15
C ASN A 86 -10.41 7.77 2.04
N GLY A 87 -10.10 7.89 3.33
CA GLY A 87 -10.41 6.87 4.32
C GLY A 87 -9.38 6.86 5.44
N THR A 88 -9.09 5.68 5.95
CA THR A 88 -8.29 5.50 7.15
C THR A 88 -7.29 4.35 7.02
N LEU A 89 -6.13 4.54 7.67
CA LEU A 89 -5.21 3.48 8.03
C LEU A 89 -5.25 3.30 9.55
N THR A 90 -5.35 2.06 10.01
CA THR A 90 -5.42 1.74 11.44
C THR A 90 -4.35 0.72 11.80
N LEU A 91 -3.52 1.06 12.77
CA LEU A 91 -2.56 0.18 13.42
C LEU A 91 -3.23 -0.47 14.63
N ASN A 92 -3.31 -1.80 14.62
CA ASN A 92 -3.75 -2.58 15.77
C ASN A 92 -2.56 -3.35 16.35
N LEU A 93 -2.02 -2.86 17.46
CA LEU A 93 -0.92 -3.50 18.18
C LEU A 93 -1.47 -4.50 19.20
N VAL A 94 -1.19 -5.78 18.97
CA VAL A 94 -1.44 -6.86 19.91
C VAL A 94 -0.18 -7.72 20.02
N TYR A 95 -0.01 -8.40 21.16
CA TYR A 95 1.18 -9.20 21.45
C TYR A 95 0.92 -10.69 21.17
N PRO A 96 1.98 -11.47 20.89
CA PRO A 96 1.87 -12.92 20.71
C PRO A 96 1.08 -13.58 21.86
N PRO A 97 0.20 -14.54 21.57
CA PRO A 97 0.06 -15.27 20.30
C PRO A 97 -0.81 -14.56 19.24
N LEU A 98 -1.25 -13.33 19.48
CA LEU A 98 -2.06 -12.57 18.52
C LEU A 98 -1.19 -11.85 17.48
N ILE A 99 -1.78 -11.60 16.30
CA ILE A 99 -1.12 -10.95 15.16
C ILE A 99 -1.45 -9.46 15.18
N ALA A 100 -0.42 -8.62 15.28
CA ALA A 100 -0.54 -7.18 15.07
C ALA A 100 -0.83 -6.91 13.59
N THR A 101 -1.63 -5.88 13.29
CA THR A 101 -2.09 -5.61 11.92
C THR A 101 -2.02 -4.13 11.57
N LEU A 102 -1.72 -3.84 10.31
CA LEU A 102 -2.02 -2.58 9.66
C LEU A 102 -3.24 -2.81 8.77
N LYS A 103 -4.34 -2.10 9.03
CA LYS A 103 -5.61 -2.24 8.32
C LYS A 103 -5.90 -0.99 7.51
N GLY A 104 -6.58 -1.17 6.38
CA GLY A 104 -7.11 -0.08 5.57
C GLY A 104 -8.63 -0.15 5.50
N ASP A 105 -9.28 1.00 5.59
CA ASP A 105 -10.69 1.21 5.24
C ASP A 105 -10.79 2.52 4.47
N PHE A 106 -10.86 2.41 3.13
CA PHE A 106 -10.81 3.57 2.25
C PHE A 106 -11.46 3.35 0.90
N SER A 107 -11.74 4.44 0.20
CA SER A 107 -12.12 4.47 -1.20
C SER A 107 -11.00 5.09 -2.03
N TYR A 108 -10.70 4.52 -3.19
CA TYR A 108 -9.72 5.03 -4.14
C TYR A 108 -10.32 5.08 -5.55
N SER A 109 -9.83 5.98 -6.39
CA SER A 109 -10.23 6.06 -7.80
C SER A 109 -9.18 5.49 -8.74
N VAL A 110 -9.60 5.11 -9.94
CA VAL A 110 -8.71 4.78 -11.07
C VAL A 110 -8.87 5.86 -12.14
N SER A 111 -7.76 6.49 -12.52
CA SER A 111 -7.71 7.63 -13.46
C SER A 111 -8.31 7.33 -14.83
N ALA A 112 -8.23 6.07 -15.27
CA ALA A 112 -8.76 5.62 -16.56
C ALA A 112 -10.28 5.85 -16.72
N ASN A 113 -11.06 5.80 -15.64
CA ASN A 113 -12.52 5.90 -15.69
C ASN A 113 -13.15 6.68 -14.52
N ASN A 114 -12.32 7.24 -13.64
CA ASN A 114 -12.72 7.95 -12.41
C ASN A 114 -13.69 7.15 -11.51
N THR A 115 -13.71 5.83 -11.66
CA THR A 115 -14.55 4.94 -10.86
C THR A 115 -13.92 4.77 -9.49
N ARG A 116 -14.76 4.79 -8.45
CA ARG A 116 -14.36 4.61 -7.06
C ARG A 116 -14.55 3.17 -6.63
N TYR A 117 -13.53 2.64 -5.97
CA TYR A 117 -13.51 1.29 -5.44
C TYR A 117 -13.30 1.35 -3.93
N PRO A 118 -14.12 0.64 -3.13
CA PRO A 118 -13.87 0.49 -1.71
C PRO A 118 -12.81 -0.59 -1.46
N PHE A 119 -12.04 -0.42 -0.38
CA PHE A 119 -11.21 -1.45 0.21
C PHE A 119 -11.39 -1.43 1.72
N MET A 120 -11.62 -2.61 2.30
CA MET A 120 -11.62 -2.82 3.75
C MET A 120 -10.91 -4.14 4.03
N GLY A 121 -9.82 -4.09 4.78
CA GLY A 121 -9.06 -5.30 5.11
C GLY A 121 -7.66 -5.04 5.65
N ASP A 122 -6.92 -6.13 5.86
CA ASP A 122 -5.56 -6.09 6.38
C ASP A 122 -4.56 -5.82 5.25
N LEU A 123 -3.74 -4.79 5.41
CA LEU A 123 -2.62 -4.50 4.53
C LEU A 123 -1.44 -5.42 4.84
N VAL A 124 -1.18 -5.69 6.11
CA VAL A 124 -0.13 -6.61 6.59
C VAL A 124 -0.40 -7.02 8.03
N GLY A 125 0.04 -8.23 8.41
CA GLY A 125 0.10 -8.69 9.80
C GLY A 125 1.51 -9.16 10.21
N TRP A 126 1.88 -9.04 11.48
CA TRP A 126 3.16 -9.49 12.03
C TRP A 126 3.04 -9.86 13.52
N TYR A 127 4.05 -10.55 14.05
CA TYR A 127 4.21 -10.76 15.49
C TYR A 127 5.15 -9.72 16.09
N ILE A 128 4.73 -9.08 17.18
CA ILE A 128 5.59 -8.19 17.97
C ILE A 128 6.57 -9.06 18.78
N PRO A 129 7.89 -8.83 18.73
CA PRO A 129 8.84 -9.54 19.57
C PRO A 129 8.59 -9.22 21.04
N ASN A 130 8.76 -10.22 21.91
CA ASN A 130 8.71 -10.03 23.36
C ASN A 130 9.89 -9.18 23.87
#